data_AF-A0A9D8EHQ7-F1
#
_entry.id   AF-A0A9D8EHQ7-F1
#
_cell.length_a   1.000
_cell.length_b   1.000
_cell.length_c   1.000
_cell.angle_alpha   90.00
_cell.angle_beta   90.00
_cell.angle_gamma   90.00
#
_symmetry.space_group_name_H-M   'P 1'
#
loop_
_entity.id
_entity.type
_entity.pdbx_description
1 polymer ?
#
loop_
_entity_poly.entity_id
_entity_poly.type
_entity_poly.pdbx_seq_one_letter_code
_entity_poly.pdbx_strand_id
1 'polypeptide(L)' 'PAVDNLKKAVESGKTLKEALKIMSDSAFKGAEDTKKMIAMKGRARYLGERSLGLQDPGATSIALIIESFKNAVFN' A
#
# COMPACT_ATOMS: atom_id res chain seq x y z
N PRO A 1 4.36 -2.68 4.75
CA PRO A 1 3.46 -1.81 5.52
C PRO A 1 2.05 -2.40 5.69
N ALA A 2 1.35 -2.73 4.59
CA ALA A 2 -0.02 -3.25 4.67
C ALA A 2 -0.15 -4.52 5.55
N VAL A 3 0.66 -5.54 5.27
CA VAL A 3 0.68 -6.80 6.04
C VAL A 3 1.11 -6.56 7.49
N ASP A 4 2.14 -5.75 7.71
CA ASP A 4 2.68 -5.49 9.05
C ASP A 4 1.65 -4.81 9.95
N ASN A 5 0.93 -3.81 9.42
CA ASN A 5 -0.11 -3.11 10.18
C ASN A 5 -1.39 -3.93 10.32
N LEU A 6 -1.70 -4.81 9.36
CA LEU A 6 -2.76 -5.81 9.54
C LEU A 6 -2.46 -6.72 10.73
N LYS A 7 -1.24 -7.29 10.78
CA LYS A 7 -0.82 -8.17 11.88
C LYS A 7 -0.93 -7.47 13.23
N LYS A 8 -0.40 -6.25 13.33
CA LYS A 8 -0.52 -5.42 14.55
C LYS A 8 -1.97 -5.17 14.94
N ALA A 9 -2.85 -4.89 13.98
CA ALA A 9 -4.27 -4.67 14.25
C ALA A 9 -4.93 -5.94 14.81
N VAL A 10 -4.63 -7.10 14.23
CA VAL A 10 -5.13 -8.41 14.70
C VAL A 10 -4.61 -8.70 16.11
N GLU A 11 -3.31 -8.53 16.35
CA GLU A 11 -2.68 -8.71 17.66
C GLU A 11 -3.26 -7.76 18.73
N SER A 12 -3.70 -6.57 18.32
CA SER A 12 -4.33 -5.57 19.19
C SER A 12 -5.84 -5.80 19.39
N GLY A 13 -6.38 -6.94 18.94
CA GLY A 13 -7.80 -7.29 19.12
C GLY A 13 -8.77 -6.44 18.30
N LYS A 14 -8.31 -5.80 17.21
CA LYS A 14 -9.18 -5.05 16.31
C LYS A 14 -10.16 -5.97 15.60
N THR A 15 -11.36 -5.46 15.34
CA THR A 15 -12.34 -6.20 14.53
C THR A 15 -11.81 -6.41 13.11
N LEU A 16 -12.34 -7.42 12.41
CA LEU A 16 -11.96 -7.66 11.00
C LEU A 16 -12.15 -6.41 10.13
N LYS A 17 -13.23 -5.64 10.37
CA LYS A 17 -13.51 -4.41 9.62
C LYS A 17 -12.46 -3.33 9.85
N GLU A 18 -12.09 -3.10 11.10
CA GLU A 18 -11.00 -2.16 11.43
C GLU A 18 -9.65 -2.64 10.88
N ALA A 19 -9.35 -3.93 11.00
CA ALA A 19 -8.10 -4.52 10.53
C ALA A 19 -7.95 -4.39 9.00
N LEU A 20 -9.00 -4.68 8.22
CA LEU A 20 -8.98 -4.50 6.77
C LEU A 20 -8.94 -3.02 6.37
N LYS A 21 -9.57 -2.12 7.16
CA LYS A 21 -9.41 -0.67 6.95
C LYS A 21 -7.95 -0.25 7.15
N ILE A 22 -7.32 -0.65 8.24
CA ILE A 22 -5.91 -0.35 8.54
C ILE A 22 -4.99 -0.91 7.45
N MET A 23 -5.26 -2.13 6.96
CA MET A 23 -4.51 -2.72 5.85
C MET A 23 -4.61 -1.86 4.58
N SER A 24 -5.82 -1.43 4.22
CA SER A 24 -6.08 -0.59 3.04
C SER A 24 -5.41 0.79 3.15
N ASP A 25 -5.60 1.49 4.28
CA ASP A 25 -4.96 2.79 4.53
C ASP A 25 -3.42 2.67 4.47
N SER A 26 -2.86 1.58 5.02
CA SER A 26 -1.42 1.32 5.01
C SER A 26 -0.88 0.99 3.62
N ALA A 27 -1.68 0.37 2.75
CA ALA A 27 -1.30 0.11 1.37
C ALA A 27 -1.24 1.41 0.56
N PHE A 28 -2.24 2.28 0.67
CA PHE A 28 -2.23 3.60 0.04
C PHE A 28 -1.11 4.49 0.55
N LYS A 29 -0.86 4.47 1.87
CA LYS A 29 0.27 5.18 2.46
C LYS A 29 1.61 4.68 1.91
N GLY A 30 1.77 3.36 1.81
CA GLY A 30 2.94 2.73 1.21
C GLY A 30 3.14 3.14 -0.25
N ALA A 31 2.06 3.17 -1.04
CA ALA A 31 2.09 3.65 -2.42
C ALA A 31 2.53 5.13 -2.47
N GLU A 32 1.96 6.01 -1.66
CA GLU A 32 2.34 7.42 -1.63
C GLU A 32 3.80 7.65 -1.22
N ASP A 33 4.31 6.88 -0.26
CA ASP A 33 5.69 7.01 0.21
C ASP A 33 6.72 6.57 -0.86
N THR A 34 6.32 5.86 -1.91
CA THR A 34 7.21 5.55 -3.05
C THR A 34 7.70 6.81 -3.77
N LYS A 35 6.96 7.92 -3.71
CA LYS A 35 7.41 9.23 -4.25
C LYS A 35 8.71 9.71 -3.61
N LYS A 36 9.07 9.21 -2.42
CA LYS A 36 10.31 9.57 -1.71
C LYS A 36 11.49 8.69 -2.08
N MET A 37 11.32 7.76 -3.01
CA MET A 37 12.31 6.75 -3.36
C MET A 37 12.81 6.95 -4.79
N ILE A 38 14.11 6.73 -5.00
CA ILE A 38 14.65 6.54 -6.34
C ILE A 38 14.40 5.08 -6.74
N ALA A 39 13.79 4.87 -7.90
CA ALA A 39 13.45 3.54 -8.38
C ALA A 39 14.70 2.72 -8.69
N MET A 40 14.88 1.61 -7.97
CA MET A 40 16.01 0.68 -8.18
C MET A 40 15.63 -0.56 -9.01
N LYS A 41 14.34 -0.79 -9.23
CA LYS A 41 13.78 -1.99 -9.87
C LYS A 41 12.73 -1.61 -10.93
N GLY A 42 12.40 -2.57 -11.80
CA GLY A 42 11.39 -2.41 -12.84
C GLY A 42 11.80 -1.43 -13.95
N ARG A 43 10.84 -0.98 -14.77
CA ARG A 43 11.11 -0.03 -15.88
C ARG A 43 11.44 1.38 -15.38
N ALA A 44 10.90 1.78 -14.23
CA ALA A 44 11.15 3.10 -13.65
C ALA A 44 12.63 3.33 -13.28
N ARG A 45 13.42 2.27 -13.08
CA ARG A 45 14.87 2.39 -12.80
C ARG A 45 15.65 3.11 -13.90
N TYR A 46 15.17 3.07 -15.15
CA TYR A 46 15.83 3.73 -16.28
C TYR A 46 15.76 5.26 -16.17
N LEU A 47 14.85 5.79 -15.35
CA LEU A 47 14.71 7.23 -15.11
C LEU A 47 15.72 7.75 -14.07
N GLY A 48 16.38 6.88 -13.30
CA GLY A 48 17.32 7.28 -12.26
C GLY A 48 16.70 8.28 -11.28
N GLU A 49 17.40 9.39 -10.99
CA GLU A 49 16.93 10.46 -10.11
C GLU A 49 15.60 11.08 -10.55
N ARG A 50 15.26 11.04 -11.85
CA ARG A 50 13.98 11.54 -12.37
C ARG A 50 12.77 10.72 -11.93
N SER A 51 12.99 9.55 -11.31
CA SER A 51 11.92 8.77 -10.68
C SER A 51 11.48 9.34 -9.34
N LEU A 52 12.31 10.16 -8.69
CA LEU A 52 11.96 10.79 -7.42
C LEU A 52 10.75 11.71 -7.59
N GLY A 53 9.80 11.64 -6.65
CA GLY A 53 8.53 12.36 -6.69
C GLY A 53 7.40 11.62 -7.42
N LEU A 54 7.70 10.53 -8.12
CA LEU A 54 6.70 9.74 -8.85
C LEU A 54 6.20 8.57 -8.01
N GLN A 55 4.87 8.42 -7.95
CA GLN A 55 4.26 7.27 -7.28
C GLN A 55 4.45 6.03 -8.13
N ASP A 56 4.82 4.91 -7.51
CA ASP A 56 4.96 3.63 -8.22
C ASP A 56 3.58 3.05 -8.58
N PRO A 57 3.28 2.83 -9.88
CA PRO A 57 1.99 2.32 -10.31
C PRO A 57 1.72 0.89 -9.84
N GLY A 58 2.75 0.08 -9.61
CA GLY A 58 2.62 -1.27 -9.05
C GLY A 58 2.10 -1.23 -7.61
N ALA A 59 2.70 -0.38 -6.78
CA ALA A 59 2.25 -0.15 -5.41
C ALA A 59 0.81 0.39 -5.37
N THR A 60 0.45 1.33 -6.25
CA THR A 60 -0.92 1.85 -6.38
C THR A 60 -1.91 0.73 -6.75
N SER A 61 -1.54 -0.12 -7.71
CA SER A 61 -2.38 -1.26 -8.13
C SER A 61 -2.68 -2.21 -6.97
N ILE A 62 -1.67 -2.52 -6.15
CA ILE A 62 -1.86 -3.36 -4.96
C ILE A 62 -2.77 -2.69 -3.93
N ALA A 63 -2.64 -1.37 -3.71
CA ALA A 63 -3.51 -0.64 -2.81
C ALA A 63 -4.99 -0.70 -3.25
N LEU A 64 -5.24 -0.56 -4.55
CA LEU A 64 -6.59 -0.67 -5.14
C LEU A 64 -7.16 -2.09 -5.02
N ILE A 65 -6.34 -3.13 -5.22
CA ILE A 65 -6.76 -4.53 -5.03
C ILE A 65 -7.17 -4.76 -3.57
N ILE A 66 -6.36 -4.28 -2.62
CA ILE A 66 -6.65 -4.38 -1.19
C ILE A 66 -7.94 -3.64 -0.81
N GLU A 67 -8.13 -2.43 -1.35
CA GLU A 67 -9.36 -1.66 -1.12
C GLU A 67 -10.59 -2.38 -1.67
N SER A 68 -10.48 -2.90 -2.90
CA SER A 68 -11.54 -3.67 -3.55
C SER A 68 -11.89 -4.91 -2.74
N PHE A 69 -10.90 -5.62 -2.22
CA PHE A 69 -11.12 -6.76 -1.32
C PHE A 69 -11.83 -6.35 -0.03
N LYS A 70 -11.37 -5.30 0.65
CA LYS A 70 -12.04 -4.77 1.87
C LYS A 70 -13.50 -4.41 1.57
N ASN A 71 -13.76 -3.75 0.43
CA ASN A 71 -15.10 -3.38 0.00
C ASN A 71 -15.95 -4.63 -0.29
N ALA A 72 -15.43 -5.65 -0.97
CA ALA A 72 -16.16 -6.90 -1.24
C ALA A 72 -16.54 -7.68 0.03
N VAL A 73 -15.83 -7.49 1.14
CA VAL A 73 -16.12 -8.14 2.43
C VAL A 73 -17.15 -7.35 3.26
N PHE A 74 -17.25 -6.03 3.08
CA PHE A 74 -18.00 -5.15 3.98
C PHE A 74 -19.01 -4.20 3.32
N ASN A 75 -19.16 -4.25 1.99
CA ASN A 75 -20.26 -3.69 1.21
C ASN A 75 -21.13 -4.81 0.67
#